data_AF-A0A9W6RQQ2-F1
#
_entry.id   AF-A0A9W6RQQ2-F1
#
_cell.length_a   1.000
_cell.length_b   1.000
_cell.length_c   1.000
_cell.angle_alpha   90.00
_cell.angle_beta   90.00
_cell.angle_gamma   90.00
#
_symmetry.space_group_name_H-M   'P 1'
#
loop_
_entity.id
_entity.type
_entity.pdbx_description
1 polymer ?
#
loop_
_entity_poly.entity_id
_entity_poly.type
_entity_poly.pdbx_seq_one_letter_code
_entity_poly.pdbx_strand_id
1 'polypeptide(L)'
;MERASDDALAGLSTDERVRACLAMVSDGTTASHDDIQGLSGDLIRQVDDDQPAPLPFAYRCFLEHAGAGAGRFLQGCDVFHPDVLGLRRAADELLAGRGLTLTDADRVILMHQGVQFDFLRGDGEDPEVWSYCEDDTAPALRHARFTDWLFANVREQTHAWAHLAHWPKIS
;
A
#
# COMPACT_ATOMS: atom_id res chain seq x y z
N MET A 1 0.56 10.84 -20.84
CA MET A 1 1.29 11.62 -19.81
C MET A 1 1.91 10.62 -18.85
N GLU A 2 2.84 9.80 -19.35
CA GLU A 2 3.24 8.53 -18.71
C GLU A 2 4.78 8.38 -18.64
N ARG A 3 5.52 9.28 -19.29
CA ARG A 3 6.99 9.21 -19.40
C ARG A 3 7.73 9.82 -18.21
N ALA A 4 7.09 10.67 -17.42
CA ALA A 4 7.73 11.30 -16.25
C ALA A 4 7.74 10.40 -15.00
N SER A 5 6.87 9.38 -14.96
CA SER A 5 6.74 8.44 -13.83
C SER A 5 7.83 7.38 -13.79
N ASP A 6 8.28 6.90 -14.95
CA ASP A 6 9.33 5.88 -15.02
C ASP A 6 10.72 6.44 -14.64
N ASP A 7 11.02 7.69 -15.00
CA ASP A 7 12.35 8.27 -14.77
C ASP A 7 12.70 8.48 -13.29
N ALA A 8 11.71 8.74 -12.42
CA ALA A 8 11.97 9.08 -11.00
C ALA A 8 12.47 7.88 -10.18
N LEU A 9 12.10 6.66 -10.57
CA LEU A 9 12.50 5.42 -9.89
C LEU A 9 13.42 4.55 -10.76
N ALA A 10 13.75 4.99 -11.98
CA ALA A 10 14.59 4.24 -12.91
C ALA A 10 15.99 4.02 -12.32
N GLY A 11 16.47 2.77 -12.40
CA GLY A 11 17.81 2.40 -11.96
C GLY A 11 17.98 2.24 -10.44
N LEU A 12 16.94 2.51 -9.64
CA LEU A 12 16.93 2.25 -8.20
C LEU A 12 16.63 0.78 -7.91
N SER A 13 17.29 0.22 -6.89
CA SER A 13 16.93 -1.07 -6.30
C SER A 13 15.58 -1.00 -5.57
N THR A 14 14.97 -2.15 -5.30
CA THR A 14 13.65 -2.24 -4.63
C THR A 14 13.60 -1.46 -3.31
N ASP A 15 14.61 -1.58 -2.44
CA ASP A 15 14.69 -0.83 -1.18
C ASP A 15 14.83 0.68 -1.41
N GLU A 16 15.68 1.10 -2.35
CA GLU A 16 15.84 2.51 -2.71
C GLU A 16 14.54 3.12 -3.24
N ARG A 17 13.74 2.35 -3.99
CA ARG A 17 12.43 2.79 -4.49
C ARG A 17 11.44 3.01 -3.35
N VAL A 18 11.38 2.10 -2.37
CA VAL A 18 10.54 2.27 -1.18
C VAL A 18 10.96 3.51 -0.41
N ARG A 19 12.25 3.68 -0.13
CA ARG A 19 12.79 4.85 0.57
C ARG A 19 12.51 6.15 -0.17
N ALA A 20 12.68 6.17 -1.50
CA ALA A 20 12.39 7.34 -2.32
C ALA A 20 10.90 7.74 -2.24
N CYS A 21 9.98 6.77 -2.29
CA CYS A 21 8.55 7.03 -2.13
C CYS A 21 8.24 7.62 -0.75
N LEU A 22 8.79 7.05 0.33
CA LEU A 22 8.54 7.54 1.69
C LEU A 22 9.14 8.93 1.94
N ALA A 23 10.31 9.23 1.35
CA ALA A 23 10.89 10.56 1.40
C ALA A 23 9.99 11.62 0.75
N MET A 24 9.29 11.27 -0.33
CA MET A 24 8.33 12.17 -0.99
C MET A 24 7.07 12.41 -0.15
N VAL A 25 6.63 11.44 0.65
CA VAL A 25 5.49 11.58 1.58
C VAL A 25 5.80 12.54 2.73
N SER A 26 7.07 12.65 3.12
CA SER A 26 7.56 13.57 4.17
C SER A 26 7.61 15.05 3.71
N ASP A 27 6.58 15.53 3.03
CA ASP A 27 6.49 16.89 2.45
C ASP A 27 5.99 17.97 3.46
N GLY A 28 5.66 17.57 4.69
CA GLY A 28 5.13 18.44 5.75
C GLY A 28 3.62 18.72 5.68
N THR A 29 2.94 18.28 4.61
CA THR A 29 1.49 18.39 4.42
C THR A 29 0.78 17.05 4.45
N THR A 30 1.38 16.04 3.84
CA THR A 30 0.95 14.65 3.82
C THR A 30 1.42 13.94 5.09
N ALA A 31 2.72 14.02 5.38
CA ALA A 31 3.30 13.57 6.63
C ALA A 31 4.47 14.47 7.03
N SER A 32 4.71 14.62 8.33
CA SER A 32 6.02 15.04 8.83
C SER A 32 6.97 13.85 8.86
N HIS A 33 8.26 14.12 9.05
CA HIS A 33 9.26 13.06 9.23
C HIS A 33 8.95 12.16 10.43
N ASP A 34 8.41 12.73 11.52
CA ASP A 34 8.12 12.00 12.76
C ASP A 34 6.84 11.15 12.66
N ASP A 35 5.98 11.44 11.67
CA ASP A 35 4.77 10.66 11.40
C ASP A 35 5.07 9.37 10.63
N ILE A 36 6.23 9.26 9.98
CA ILE A 36 6.65 8.06 9.25
C ILE A 36 7.35 7.11 10.22
N GLN A 37 6.66 6.03 10.57
CA GLN A 37 7.08 5.14 11.63
C GLN A 37 7.10 3.69 11.15
N GLY A 38 8.26 3.04 11.29
CA GLY A 38 8.46 1.64 10.94
C GLY A 38 8.01 0.68 12.03
N LEU A 39 7.80 -0.58 11.64
CA LEU A 39 7.57 -1.70 12.55
C LEU A 39 8.87 -2.32 13.03
N SER A 40 8.83 -2.87 14.24
CA SER A 40 9.89 -3.76 14.74
C SER A 40 9.83 -5.12 14.02
N GLY A 41 10.92 -5.88 14.08
CA GLY A 41 10.96 -7.23 13.51
C GLY A 41 9.89 -8.17 14.07
N ASP A 42 9.49 -8.01 15.33
CA ASP A 42 8.43 -8.82 15.94
C ASP A 42 7.04 -8.49 15.37
N LEU A 43 6.75 -7.21 15.14
CA LEU A 43 5.49 -6.79 14.53
C LEU A 43 5.45 -7.12 13.03
N ILE A 44 6.59 -7.07 12.34
CA ILE A 44 6.68 -7.55 10.94
C ILE A 44 6.38 -9.04 10.87
N ARG A 45 6.95 -9.86 11.78
CA ARG A 45 6.63 -11.29 11.86
C ARG A 45 5.15 -11.52 12.14
N GLN A 46 4.52 -10.68 12.96
CA GLN A 46 3.07 -10.77 13.17
C GLN A 46 2.27 -10.54 11.88
N VAL A 47 2.66 -9.58 11.05
CA VAL A 47 2.01 -9.35 9.73
C VAL A 47 2.32 -10.49 8.77
N ASP A 48 3.54 -11.02 8.77
CA ASP A 48 3.94 -12.18 7.94
C ASP A 48 3.17 -13.45 8.31
N ASP A 49 3.02 -13.74 9.60
CA ASP A 49 2.29 -14.90 10.13
C ASP A 49 0.76 -14.81 9.90
N ASP A 50 0.21 -13.61 9.71
CA ASP A 50 -1.21 -13.38 9.40
C ASP A 50 -1.53 -13.64 7.92
N GLN A 51 -0.50 -13.76 7.07
CA GLN A 51 -0.64 -13.94 5.63
C GLN A 51 -0.43 -15.42 5.23
N PRO A 52 -1.03 -15.87 4.12
CA PRO A 52 -0.96 -17.27 3.69
C PRO A 52 0.40 -17.68 3.11
N ALA A 53 1.24 -16.69 2.76
CA ALA A 53 2.55 -16.88 2.17
C ALA A 53 3.49 -15.74 2.58
N PRO A 54 4.82 -15.95 2.53
CA PRO A 54 5.79 -14.96 2.99
C PRO A 54 5.63 -13.60 2.33
N LEU A 55 5.89 -12.55 3.11
CA LEU A 55 5.89 -11.18 2.63
C LEU A 55 7.05 -10.96 1.63
N PRO A 56 6.77 -10.36 0.47
CA PRO A 56 7.80 -9.89 -0.45
C PRO A 56 8.76 -8.92 0.21
N PHE A 57 10.00 -8.90 -0.30
CA PHE A 57 11.04 -7.99 0.14
C PHE A 57 10.57 -6.52 0.10
N ALA A 58 9.96 -6.06 -1.00
CA ALA A 58 9.51 -4.68 -1.15
C ALA A 58 8.47 -4.27 -0.09
N TYR A 59 7.51 -5.15 0.19
CA TYR A 59 6.49 -4.89 1.19
C TYR A 59 7.05 -4.94 2.61
N ARG A 60 7.98 -5.86 2.88
CA ARG A 60 8.71 -5.88 4.16
C ARG A 60 9.49 -4.58 4.38
N CYS A 61 10.20 -4.07 3.37
CA CYS A 61 10.88 -2.77 3.43
C CYS A 61 9.89 -1.63 3.73
N PHE A 62 8.69 -1.66 3.15
CA PHE A 62 7.65 -0.68 3.48
C PHE A 62 7.24 -0.78 4.96
N LEU A 63 7.00 -1.98 5.47
CA LEU A 63 6.65 -2.18 6.88
C LEU A 63 7.77 -1.74 7.83
N GLU A 64 9.03 -2.02 7.49
CA GLU A 64 10.22 -1.60 8.25
C GLU A 64 10.35 -0.08 8.36
N HIS A 65 9.79 0.70 7.43
CA HIS A 65 9.94 2.15 7.39
C HIS A 65 8.68 2.94 7.72
N ALA A 66 7.50 2.42 7.39
CA ALA A 66 6.23 3.13 7.51
C ALA A 66 5.09 2.25 8.03
N GLY A 67 5.33 0.99 8.38
CA GLY A 67 4.26 0.05 8.72
C GLY A 67 3.47 0.40 9.99
N ALA A 68 3.95 1.29 10.85
CA ALA A 68 3.22 1.80 12.02
C ALA A 68 2.43 3.08 11.73
N GLY A 69 2.74 3.78 10.63
CA GLY A 69 2.06 5.01 10.25
C GLY A 69 2.88 5.88 9.29
N ALA A 70 2.17 6.76 8.59
CA ALA A 70 2.76 7.78 7.70
C ALA A 70 1.89 9.05 7.62
N GLY A 71 1.43 9.54 8.77
CA GLY A 71 0.62 10.76 8.85
C GLY A 71 -0.72 10.63 8.13
N ARG A 72 -0.97 11.46 7.12
CA ARG A 72 -2.18 11.41 6.28
C ARG A 72 -2.05 10.52 5.06
N PHE A 73 -0.88 9.94 4.81
CA PHE A 73 -0.70 9.02 3.71
C PHE A 73 -1.54 7.76 3.93
N LEU A 74 -2.35 7.41 2.94
CA LEU A 74 -3.35 6.33 2.94
C LEU A 74 -4.38 6.45 4.06
N GLN A 75 -4.64 7.67 4.53
CA GLN A 75 -5.68 7.93 5.51
C GLN A 75 -7.05 7.50 4.99
N GLY A 76 -7.78 6.70 5.79
CA GLY A 76 -9.07 6.12 5.41
C GLY A 76 -8.98 4.70 4.87
N CYS A 77 -7.76 4.14 4.79
CA CYS A 77 -7.52 2.73 4.48
C CYS A 77 -6.96 2.00 5.70
N ASP A 78 -7.32 0.73 5.84
CA ASP A 78 -6.65 -0.22 6.71
C ASP A 78 -5.38 -0.68 5.99
N VAL A 79 -4.21 -0.24 6.45
CA VAL A 79 -2.91 -0.50 5.78
C VAL A 79 -1.73 -0.52 6.74
N PHE A 80 -1.81 0.22 7.85
CA PHE A 80 -0.80 0.23 8.89
C PHE A 80 -1.16 -0.75 10.00
N HIS A 81 -0.18 -1.16 10.80
CA HIS A 81 -0.43 -1.95 12.01
C HIS A 81 -1.22 -1.12 13.04
N PRO A 82 -2.20 -1.71 13.76
CA PRO A 82 -2.63 -3.11 13.69
C PRO A 82 -3.70 -3.40 12.62
N ASP A 83 -4.20 -2.38 11.93
CA ASP A 83 -5.37 -2.47 11.03
C ASP A 83 -5.13 -3.38 9.81
N VAL A 84 -3.88 -3.55 9.40
CA VAL A 84 -3.50 -4.48 8.32
C VAL A 84 -3.70 -5.97 8.68
N LEU A 85 -3.84 -6.29 9.97
CA LEU A 85 -4.04 -7.67 10.42
C LEU A 85 -5.47 -8.13 10.13
N GLY A 86 -5.62 -9.36 9.63
CA GLY A 86 -6.90 -9.96 9.28
C GLY A 86 -7.46 -9.52 7.94
N LEU A 87 -6.76 -8.67 7.18
CA LEU A 87 -7.22 -8.20 5.87
C LEU A 87 -7.41 -9.34 4.87
N ARG A 88 -6.60 -10.40 4.95
CA ARG A 88 -6.79 -11.61 4.15
C ARG A 88 -8.19 -12.20 4.38
N ARG A 89 -8.59 -12.36 5.64
CA ARG A 89 -9.91 -12.89 6.00
C ARG A 89 -11.02 -11.95 5.54
N ALA A 90 -10.87 -10.63 5.72
CA ALA A 90 -11.86 -9.65 5.27
C ALA A 90 -12.05 -9.67 3.74
N ALA A 91 -10.97 -9.83 2.98
CA ALA A 91 -11.04 -10.00 1.53
C ALA A 91 -11.76 -11.30 1.13
N ASP A 92 -11.47 -12.43 1.79
CA ASP A 92 -12.16 -13.69 1.55
C ASP A 92 -13.67 -13.58 1.87
N GLU A 93 -14.04 -12.87 2.94
CA GLU A 93 -15.43 -12.58 3.30
C GLU A 93 -16.13 -11.73 2.21
N LEU A 94 -15.44 -10.73 1.64
CA LEU A 94 -15.98 -9.88 0.57
C LEU A 94 -16.20 -10.64 -0.75
N LEU A 95 -15.34 -11.62 -1.05
CA LEU A 95 -15.46 -12.48 -2.24
C LEU A 95 -16.46 -13.62 -2.06
N ALA A 96 -16.86 -13.93 -0.82
CA ALA A 96 -17.76 -15.03 -0.52
C ALA A 96 -19.09 -14.90 -1.28
N GLY A 97 -19.52 -15.99 -1.91
CA GLY A 97 -20.76 -16.03 -2.71
C GLY A 97 -20.64 -15.42 -4.11
N ARG A 98 -19.50 -14.84 -4.50
CA ARG A 98 -19.26 -14.30 -5.85
C ARG A 98 -18.60 -15.29 -6.82
N GLY A 99 -18.19 -16.46 -6.34
CA GLY A 99 -17.43 -17.44 -7.14
C GLY A 99 -15.99 -17.01 -7.44
N LEU A 100 -15.49 -16.00 -6.72
CA LEU A 100 -14.13 -15.50 -6.78
C LEU A 100 -13.37 -16.00 -5.55
N THR A 101 -12.07 -16.27 -5.71
CA THR A 101 -11.20 -16.68 -4.59
C THR A 101 -9.81 -16.08 -4.79
N LEU A 102 -9.17 -15.73 -3.68
CA LEU A 102 -7.74 -15.47 -3.65
C LEU A 102 -6.98 -16.80 -3.61
N THR A 103 -5.78 -16.81 -4.18
CA THR A 103 -4.87 -17.95 -4.10
C THR A 103 -4.13 -17.95 -2.76
N ASP A 104 -3.53 -19.08 -2.40
CA ASP A 104 -2.70 -19.18 -1.19
C ASP A 104 -1.38 -18.37 -1.29
N ALA A 105 -1.06 -17.84 -2.48
CA ALA A 105 0.07 -16.94 -2.69
C ALA A 105 -0.34 -15.45 -2.65
N ASP A 106 -1.63 -15.11 -2.54
CA ASP A 106 -2.08 -13.72 -2.55
C ASP A 106 -2.05 -13.12 -1.13
N ARG A 107 -1.42 -11.96 -0.98
CA ARG A 107 -1.24 -11.27 0.32
C ARG A 107 -1.98 -9.95 0.30
N VAL A 108 -2.98 -9.78 1.15
CA VAL A 108 -3.80 -8.55 1.16
C VAL A 108 -3.09 -7.49 1.97
N ILE A 109 -2.88 -6.32 1.37
CA ILE A 109 -2.01 -5.26 1.94
C ILE A 109 -2.74 -3.96 2.22
N LEU A 110 -3.95 -3.79 1.70
CA LEU A 110 -4.77 -2.62 1.93
C LEU A 110 -6.25 -2.97 1.80
N MET A 111 -7.08 -2.40 2.68
CA MET A 111 -8.54 -2.39 2.54
C MET A 111 -9.05 -0.96 2.65
N HIS A 112 -9.98 -0.57 1.78
CA HIS A 112 -10.66 0.70 1.81
C HIS A 112 -12.14 0.49 2.15
N GLN A 113 -12.51 0.86 3.37
CA GLN A 113 -13.89 0.86 3.90
C GLN A 113 -14.62 -0.49 3.82
N GLY A 114 -13.88 -1.60 3.75
CA GLY A 114 -14.45 -2.95 3.68
C GLY A 114 -15.06 -3.35 2.34
N VAL A 115 -14.97 -2.51 1.31
CA VAL A 115 -15.59 -2.74 -0.02
C VAL A 115 -14.58 -2.85 -1.15
N GLN A 116 -13.34 -2.47 -0.92
CA GLN A 116 -12.25 -2.57 -1.89
C GLN A 116 -10.97 -3.00 -1.19
N PHE A 117 -10.20 -3.92 -1.78
CA PHE A 117 -8.88 -4.27 -1.28
C PHE A 117 -7.84 -4.39 -2.40
N ASP A 118 -6.59 -4.17 -2.02
CA ASP A 118 -5.42 -4.39 -2.86
C ASP A 118 -4.58 -5.53 -2.28
N PHE A 119 -4.01 -6.35 -3.16
CA PHE A 119 -3.22 -7.51 -2.77
C PHE A 119 -2.04 -7.75 -3.70
N LEU A 120 -1.01 -8.40 -3.16
CA LEU A 120 0.21 -8.79 -3.85
C LEU A 120 0.05 -10.17 -4.47
N ARG A 121 0.42 -10.31 -5.73
CA ARG A 121 0.41 -11.58 -6.46
C ARG A 121 1.78 -11.91 -7.05
N GLY A 122 2.24 -13.14 -6.83
CA GLY A 122 3.55 -13.63 -7.25
C GLY A 122 4.57 -13.70 -6.12
N ASP A 123 5.69 -14.37 -6.39
CA ASP A 123 6.75 -14.72 -5.43
C ASP A 123 8.01 -13.84 -5.54
N GLY A 124 8.04 -12.93 -6.51
CA GLY A 124 9.13 -11.98 -6.70
C GLY A 124 9.31 -10.99 -5.54
N GLU A 125 10.48 -10.37 -5.48
CA GLU A 125 10.81 -9.38 -4.44
C GLU A 125 9.90 -8.15 -4.45
N ASP A 126 9.41 -7.75 -5.63
CA ASP A 126 8.57 -6.58 -5.87
C ASP A 126 7.39 -6.99 -6.78
N PRO A 127 6.40 -7.72 -6.24
CA PRO A 127 5.39 -8.42 -7.03
C PRO A 127 4.30 -7.48 -7.56
N GLU A 128 3.44 -8.02 -8.42
CA GLU A 128 2.29 -7.31 -8.97
C GLU A 128 1.30 -6.92 -7.86
N VAL A 129 0.62 -5.78 -8.06
CA VAL A 129 -0.50 -5.36 -7.24
C VAL A 129 -1.79 -5.47 -8.04
N TRP A 130 -2.73 -6.19 -7.46
CA TRP A 130 -4.08 -6.41 -7.97
C TRP A 130 -5.09 -5.76 -7.02
N SER A 131 -6.22 -5.34 -7.56
CA SER A 131 -7.33 -4.76 -6.78
C SER A 131 -8.64 -5.45 -7.08
N TYR A 132 -9.52 -5.44 -6.10
CA TYR A 132 -10.91 -5.84 -6.24
C TYR A 132 -11.80 -4.83 -5.50
N CYS A 133 -12.88 -4.39 -6.15
CA CYS A 133 -13.97 -3.63 -5.52
C CYS A 133 -15.28 -4.44 -5.58
N GLU A 134 -16.19 -4.21 -4.64
CA GLU A 134 -17.49 -4.90 -4.53
C GLU A 134 -18.31 -4.93 -5.85
N ASP A 135 -18.21 -3.85 -6.63
CA ASP A 135 -18.90 -3.67 -7.92
C ASP A 135 -18.19 -4.37 -9.09
N ASP A 136 -16.97 -4.89 -8.88
CA ASP A 136 -16.21 -5.58 -9.92
C ASP A 136 -16.63 -7.04 -10.08
N THR A 137 -16.53 -7.53 -11.32
CA THR A 137 -16.80 -8.94 -11.65
C THR A 137 -15.61 -9.86 -11.39
N ALA A 138 -14.40 -9.32 -11.29
CA ALA A 138 -13.17 -10.04 -10.98
C ALA A 138 -12.06 -9.07 -10.53
N PRO A 139 -11.04 -9.54 -9.78
CA PRO A 139 -9.86 -8.73 -9.50
C PRO A 139 -9.10 -8.33 -10.78
N ALA A 140 -8.51 -7.14 -10.79
CA ALA A 140 -7.76 -6.60 -11.92
C ALA A 140 -6.34 -6.20 -11.53
N LEU A 141 -5.38 -6.45 -12.42
CA LEU A 141 -4.01 -5.97 -12.31
C LEU A 141 -4.02 -4.43 -12.32
N ARG A 142 -3.42 -3.80 -11.30
CA ARG A 142 -3.26 -2.34 -11.23
C ARG A 142 -1.86 -1.90 -11.57
N HIS A 143 -0.86 -2.59 -11.00
CA HIS A 143 0.54 -2.26 -11.19
C HIS A 143 1.37 -3.54 -11.30
N ALA A 144 2.38 -3.52 -12.18
CA ALA A 144 3.29 -4.65 -12.35
C ALA A 144 4.22 -4.87 -11.15
N ARG A 145 4.37 -3.87 -10.28
CA ARG A 145 5.23 -3.89 -9.09
C ARG A 145 4.59 -3.16 -7.92
N PHE A 146 4.83 -3.63 -6.70
CA PHE A 146 4.39 -2.97 -5.47
C PHE A 146 4.96 -1.57 -5.35
N THR A 147 6.24 -1.37 -5.71
CA THR A 147 6.84 -0.03 -5.67
C THR A 147 6.24 0.93 -6.71
N ASP A 148 5.69 0.43 -7.83
CA ASP A 148 4.94 1.25 -8.79
C ASP A 148 3.59 1.70 -8.20
N TRP A 149 2.89 0.79 -7.51
CA TRP A 149 1.66 1.09 -6.78
C TRP A 149 1.91 2.09 -5.65
N LEU A 150 2.98 1.91 -4.88
CA LEU A 150 3.37 2.81 -3.80
C LEU A 150 3.62 4.21 -4.35
N PHE A 151 4.41 4.32 -5.42
CA PHE A 151 4.71 5.59 -6.07
C PHE A 151 3.46 6.30 -6.61
N ALA A 152 2.54 5.54 -7.22
CA ALA A 152 1.27 6.09 -7.71
C ALA A 152 0.45 6.71 -6.55
N ASN A 153 0.32 5.99 -5.44
CA ASN A 153 -0.37 6.47 -4.23
C ASN A 153 0.29 7.71 -3.64
N VAL A 154 1.64 7.72 -3.56
CA VAL A 154 2.39 8.88 -3.07
C VAL A 154 2.09 10.11 -3.93
N ARG A 155 2.14 9.99 -5.26
CA ARG A 155 1.87 11.10 -6.17
C ARG A 155 0.43 11.61 -6.07
N GLU A 156 -0.54 10.71 -6.01
CA GLU A 156 -1.94 11.08 -5.89
C GLU A 156 -2.21 11.86 -4.61
N GLN A 157 -1.72 11.35 -3.48
CA GLN A 157 -2.05 11.92 -2.18
C GLN A 157 -1.27 13.18 -1.85
N THR A 158 0.02 13.24 -2.18
CA THR A 158 0.80 14.50 -2.04
C THR A 158 0.17 15.63 -2.85
N HIS A 159 -0.30 15.34 -4.06
CA HIS A 159 -1.04 16.31 -4.87
C HIS A 159 -2.39 16.69 -4.24
N ALA A 160 -3.18 15.71 -3.76
CA ALA A 160 -4.47 15.97 -3.13
C ALA A 160 -4.35 16.83 -1.86
N TRP A 161 -3.38 16.52 -0.98
CA TRP A 161 -3.16 17.26 0.26
C TRP A 161 -2.59 18.65 0.04
N ALA A 162 -1.74 18.84 -0.97
CA ALA A 162 -1.29 20.17 -1.37
C ALA A 162 -2.47 21.06 -1.78
N HIS A 163 -3.41 20.55 -2.58
CA HIS A 163 -4.62 21.30 -2.97
C HIS A 163 -5.50 21.68 -1.77
N LEU A 164 -5.68 20.76 -0.81
CA LEU A 164 -6.49 21.02 0.38
C LEU A 164 -5.81 22.01 1.34
N ALA A 165 -4.48 22.00 1.45
CA ALA A 165 -3.73 22.93 2.29
C ALA A 165 -3.83 24.39 1.79
N HIS A 166 -4.07 24.58 0.48
CA HIS A 166 -4.22 25.89 -0.14
C HIS A 166 -5.66 26.43 -0.16
N TRP A 167 -6.65 25.67 0.32
CA TRP A 167 -8.02 26.17 0.42
C TRP A 167 -8.17 27.18 1.58
N PRO A 168 -8.70 28.40 1.35
CA PRO A 168 -8.90 29.37 2.41
C PRO A 168 -9.87 28.80 3.45
N LYS A 169 -9.44 28.74 4.71
CA LYS A 169 -10.35 28.44 5.83
C LYS A 169 -11.39 29.55 5.87
N ILE A 170 -12.64 29.23 5.55
CA ILE A 170 -13.77 30.12 5.79
C ILE A 170 -13.95 30.14 7.31
N SER A 171 -13.45 31.20 7.96
CA SER A 171 -13.76 31.55 9.36
C SER A 171 -15.18 32.08 9.48
#